data_AF-A0A8K0T889-F1
#
_entry.id   AF-A0A8K0T889-F1
#
_cell.length_a   1.000
_cell.length_b   1.000
_cell.length_c   1.000
_cell.angle_alpha   90.00
_cell.angle_beta   90.00
_cell.angle_gamma   90.00
#
_symmetry.space_group_name_H-M   'P 1'
#
loop_
_entity.id
_entity.type
_entity.pdbx_description
1 polymer ?
#
loop_
_entity_poly.entity_id
_entity_poly.type
_entity_poly.pdbx_seq_one_letter_code
_entity_poly.pdbx_strand_id
1 'polypeptide(L)'
;MLPPKLLSLALLAAAGCRADASREQQPLLDALFGADGDVGRRKNIVLILSDDQDAVMDSVAYMPQLKEHIIDRGTHFANHFTTTAICCPARVSLWTGKQPHNTNVTDVSPPYGGFPKFISQGLNSAYLPVWLQDAGYSTYYTGKMFNSHTIHNYDSPFLAGWSSSNFLLDPGTYSYLNPIYQRDHEAPVQHHGRHTTELIQVYAAELIGAATTGDGPFFVGIAPIAPHSNIDANHGGPPVMTLPVPLEMHQDLFPDVRVPRTAGFNPDRPSGVSWVAGLPQLSDEAVDGLDLFYRRRLQALQGVDELVGRVVRQLDEAGVLDDTYVIYTSDNGYHLGQHRLPPGKECGFEEDIRVPFFIRGPGIAEGVTEERVTAHIDIAPTVFQLAGIKLREDFDGVPMPLHASEKRSAEAERREHVAVEYWGIAIAEGELGGFDGKGQIVMPNNTYKAIRLKSDTHNLYYSVWCNNEHELYNLETDPEQMRNLYPTDQELKTADSELARVIGRLDSLLLVMKSCKGSTCHAPWRVLHPDGDVHSLDDALHTRFDDFYEAQAQVSFNRCEAGYIIDAEGPQVGYQYRGDLGWSHWG
;
A
#
# COMPACT_ATOMS: atom_id res chain seq x y z
N MET A 1 -21.59 22.39 -70.62
CA MET A 1 -22.20 23.71 -70.39
C MET A 1 -23.71 23.52 -70.40
N LEU A 2 -24.45 24.13 -69.44
CA LEU A 2 -25.93 24.17 -69.42
C LEU A 2 -26.61 22.76 -69.29
N PRO A 3 -27.91 22.64 -68.95
CA PRO A 3 -28.26 22.31 -67.54
C PRO A 3 -29.31 21.18 -67.39
N PRO A 4 -29.73 20.83 -66.14
CA PRO A 4 -30.99 20.13 -65.87
C PRO A 4 -32.11 21.07 -65.39
N LYS A 5 -33.35 20.56 -65.33
CA LYS A 5 -34.60 21.30 -65.00
C LYS A 5 -35.29 20.79 -63.72
N LEU A 6 -36.31 21.55 -63.31
CA LEU A 6 -37.18 21.36 -62.14
C LEU A 6 -37.92 20.00 -62.05
N LEU A 7 -38.14 19.59 -60.80
CA LEU A 7 -39.34 18.94 -60.19
C LEU A 7 -40.26 18.05 -61.05
N SER A 8 -40.58 16.86 -60.55
CA SER A 8 -41.79 16.66 -59.70
C SER A 8 -41.95 15.25 -59.10
N LEU A 9 -42.65 15.22 -57.94
CA LEU A 9 -43.50 14.20 -57.29
C LEU A 9 -43.77 12.87 -58.05
N ALA A 10 -43.95 11.70 -57.41
CA ALA A 10 -43.89 11.31 -55.97
C ALA A 10 -43.59 9.77 -55.85
N LEU A 11 -44.10 8.87 -54.98
CA LEU A 11 -45.20 8.84 -53.99
C LEU A 11 -45.00 7.73 -52.90
N LEU A 12 -45.97 7.60 -52.00
CA LEU A 12 -46.14 6.65 -50.87
C LEU A 12 -46.11 5.14 -51.25
N ALA A 13 -45.91 4.17 -50.33
CA ALA A 13 -45.45 4.20 -48.92
C ALA A 13 -45.14 2.79 -48.39
N ALA A 14 -44.32 2.70 -47.33
CA ALA A 14 -44.37 1.65 -46.30
C ALA A 14 -43.76 2.22 -44.99
N ALA A 15 -44.18 1.73 -43.82
CA ALA A 15 -43.72 2.26 -42.54
C ALA A 15 -42.40 1.63 -42.07
N GLY A 16 -41.53 2.44 -41.46
CA GLY A 16 -40.33 1.98 -40.74
C GLY A 16 -40.18 2.77 -39.45
N CYS A 17 -40.39 2.12 -38.31
CA CYS A 17 -40.25 2.76 -37.00
C CYS A 17 -38.78 3.11 -36.72
N ARG A 18 -38.52 4.37 -36.37
CA ARG A 18 -37.35 4.74 -35.56
C ARG A 18 -37.86 5.00 -34.15
N ALA A 19 -37.31 4.29 -33.17
CA ALA A 19 -37.54 4.57 -31.76
C ALA A 19 -36.41 5.48 -31.26
N ASP A 20 -36.76 6.59 -30.61
CA ASP A 20 -35.79 7.49 -29.97
C ASP A 20 -35.30 6.87 -28.65
N ALA A 21 -34.26 6.04 -28.72
CA ALA A 21 -33.71 5.34 -27.56
C ALA A 21 -32.85 6.23 -26.63
N SER A 22 -32.60 7.49 -26.99
CA SER A 22 -31.63 8.36 -26.30
C SER A 22 -32.25 9.32 -25.28
N ARG A 23 -33.50 9.09 -24.83
CA ARG A 23 -34.23 10.04 -23.95
C ARG A 23 -34.85 9.43 -22.68
N GLU A 24 -34.84 8.11 -22.53
CA GLU A 24 -35.44 7.42 -21.36
C GLU A 24 -34.41 6.96 -20.31
N GLN A 25 -33.11 7.00 -20.61
CA GLN A 25 -32.04 6.64 -19.65
C GLN A 25 -31.62 7.78 -18.72
N GLN A 26 -31.89 9.04 -19.10
CA GLN A 26 -31.45 10.22 -18.35
C GLN A 26 -32.10 10.32 -16.94
N PRO A 27 -33.43 10.09 -16.76
CA PRO A 27 -34.07 10.10 -15.45
C PRO A 27 -33.58 9.02 -14.47
N LEU A 28 -32.87 7.99 -14.96
CA LEU A 28 -32.26 6.95 -14.14
C LEU A 28 -30.91 7.37 -13.55
N LEU A 29 -30.19 8.27 -14.22
CA LEU A 29 -29.00 8.93 -13.67
C LEU A 29 -29.42 9.98 -12.62
N ASP A 30 -30.42 10.81 -12.93
CA ASP A 30 -30.97 11.85 -12.04
C ASP A 30 -31.65 11.27 -10.77
N ALA A 31 -31.92 9.96 -10.75
CA ALA A 31 -32.45 9.21 -9.61
C ALA A 31 -31.38 8.44 -8.80
N LEU A 32 -30.17 8.28 -9.35
CA LEU A 32 -29.00 7.74 -8.64
C LEU A 32 -28.15 8.88 -8.05
N PHE A 33 -28.02 9.98 -8.80
CA PHE A 33 -27.43 11.24 -8.37
C PHE A 33 -28.58 12.23 -8.15
N GLY A 34 -29.11 12.27 -6.92
CA GLY A 34 -30.37 12.94 -6.62
C GLY A 34 -30.42 14.40 -7.08
N ALA A 35 -31.35 14.69 -7.98
CA ALA A 35 -31.64 16.06 -8.41
C ALA A 35 -31.96 16.99 -7.23
N ASP A 36 -31.51 18.24 -7.32
CA ASP A 36 -31.56 19.28 -6.28
C ASP A 36 -30.76 18.99 -4.99
N GLY A 37 -29.69 18.19 -5.11
CA GLY A 37 -28.47 18.40 -4.31
C GLY A 37 -27.60 19.53 -4.89
N ASP A 38 -26.84 20.24 -4.04
CA ASP A 38 -25.78 21.15 -4.50
C ASP A 38 -24.77 20.39 -5.38
N VAL A 39 -24.23 21.04 -6.43
CA VAL A 39 -23.12 20.48 -7.22
C VAL A 39 -21.85 20.70 -6.41
N GLY A 40 -21.75 19.90 -5.35
CA GLY A 40 -21.02 20.24 -4.13
C GLY A 40 -19.60 20.71 -4.38
N ARG A 41 -19.23 21.82 -3.73
CA ARG A 41 -17.85 22.31 -3.66
C ARG A 41 -16.92 21.13 -3.40
N ARG A 42 -15.96 20.90 -4.30
CA ARG A 42 -14.92 19.86 -4.18
C ARG A 42 -14.32 19.91 -2.78
N LYS A 43 -14.28 18.76 -2.11
CA LYS A 43 -13.85 18.65 -0.72
C LYS A 43 -12.32 18.67 -0.62
N ASN A 44 -11.83 19.16 0.50
CA ASN A 44 -10.41 19.15 0.78
C ASN A 44 -9.97 17.75 1.23
N ILE A 45 -8.68 17.44 1.12
CA ILE A 45 -8.12 16.14 1.47
C ILE A 45 -6.81 16.35 2.23
N VAL A 46 -6.64 15.66 3.34
CA VAL A 46 -5.37 15.60 4.09
C VAL A 46 -4.97 14.15 4.29
N LEU A 47 -3.73 13.82 3.94
CA LEU A 47 -3.13 12.50 4.12
C LEU A 47 -1.98 12.60 5.10
N ILE A 48 -2.10 11.91 6.23
CA ILE A 48 -1.03 11.72 7.21
C ILE A 48 -0.45 10.31 6.99
N LEU A 49 0.85 10.25 6.73
CA LEU A 49 1.57 9.04 6.33
C LEU A 49 2.74 8.78 7.27
N SER A 50 2.55 7.88 8.24
CA SER A 50 3.63 7.42 9.13
C SER A 50 4.68 6.61 8.37
N ASP A 51 5.68 6.12 9.10
CA ASP A 51 6.84 5.43 8.54
C ASP A 51 7.20 4.26 9.46
N ASP A 52 7.12 3.03 8.96
CA ASP A 52 7.27 1.78 9.73
C ASP A 52 6.24 1.59 10.88
N GLN A 53 5.02 2.11 10.80
CA GLN A 53 4.01 1.81 11.83
C GLN A 53 3.31 0.46 11.61
N ASP A 54 3.43 -0.42 12.61
CA ASP A 54 2.76 -1.71 12.69
C ASP A 54 1.24 -1.60 12.86
N ALA A 55 0.48 -2.54 12.29
CA ALA A 55 -0.96 -2.69 12.53
C ALA A 55 -1.28 -3.71 13.65
N VAL A 56 -0.38 -4.67 13.89
CA VAL A 56 -0.66 -5.88 14.69
C VAL A 56 0.09 -5.95 16.03
N MET A 57 1.02 -5.02 16.30
CA MET A 57 1.69 -4.90 17.59
C MET A 57 1.13 -3.73 18.42
N ASP A 58 -0.18 -3.52 18.40
CA ASP A 58 -0.91 -2.55 19.22
C ASP A 58 -0.46 -1.06 19.14
N SER A 59 0.42 -0.64 18.23
CA SER A 59 0.97 0.74 18.25
C SER A 59 -0.11 1.84 18.20
N VAL A 60 -1.18 1.62 17.45
CA VAL A 60 -2.36 2.50 17.35
C VAL A 60 -3.06 2.69 18.70
N ALA A 61 -3.05 1.70 19.60
CA ALA A 61 -3.67 1.81 20.92
C ALA A 61 -2.99 2.86 21.82
N TYR A 62 -1.75 3.24 21.50
CA TYR A 62 -0.98 4.30 22.16
C TYR A 62 -1.14 5.67 21.50
N MET A 63 -2.09 5.84 20.56
CA MET A 63 -2.35 7.08 19.82
C MET A 63 -3.76 7.66 20.15
N PRO A 64 -3.92 8.31 21.31
CA PRO A 64 -5.23 8.81 21.75
C PRO A 64 -5.82 9.94 20.89
N GLN A 65 -5.01 10.82 20.29
CA GLN A 65 -5.50 11.84 19.36
C GLN A 65 -5.91 11.25 18.01
N LEU A 66 -5.17 10.27 17.47
CA LEU A 66 -5.59 9.51 16.30
C LEU A 66 -6.95 8.84 16.53
N LYS A 67 -7.12 8.21 17.70
CA LYS A 67 -8.39 7.62 18.11
C LYS A 67 -9.53 8.64 18.22
N GLU A 68 -9.33 9.73 18.98
CA GLU A 68 -10.33 10.77 19.23
C GLU A 68 -10.76 11.49 17.94
N HIS A 69 -9.80 11.87 17.10
CA HIS A 69 -10.03 12.81 16.00
C HIS A 69 -10.29 12.15 14.65
N ILE A 70 -9.89 10.89 14.45
CA ILE A 70 -10.04 10.15 13.19
C ILE A 70 -10.79 8.82 13.38
N ILE A 71 -10.32 7.90 14.23
CA ILE A 71 -10.89 6.53 14.31
C ILE A 71 -12.35 6.55 14.80
N ASP A 72 -12.61 7.20 15.94
CA ASP A 72 -13.96 7.29 16.52
C ASP A 72 -14.90 8.20 15.69
N ARG A 73 -14.36 8.85 14.65
CA ARG A 73 -15.03 9.80 13.76
C ARG A 73 -15.00 9.38 12.29
N GLY A 74 -14.71 8.11 12.00
CA GLY A 74 -14.55 7.61 10.64
C GLY A 74 -14.55 6.09 10.52
N THR A 75 -14.11 5.61 9.37
CA THR A 75 -14.02 4.18 9.04
C THR A 75 -12.58 3.68 9.21
N HIS A 76 -12.43 2.56 9.92
CA HIS A 76 -11.22 1.75 9.99
C HIS A 76 -11.25 0.68 8.88
N PHE A 77 -10.20 0.60 8.05
CA PHE A 77 -10.07 -0.46 7.04
C PHE A 77 -9.17 -1.55 7.60
N ALA A 78 -9.78 -2.56 8.24
CA ALA A 78 -9.04 -3.56 9.00
C ALA A 78 -8.06 -4.37 8.12
N ASN A 79 -8.46 -4.67 6.88
CA ASN A 79 -7.67 -5.44 5.91
C ASN A 79 -7.07 -4.54 4.83
N HIS A 80 -6.37 -3.47 5.23
CA HIS A 80 -5.53 -2.66 4.33
C HIS A 80 -4.08 -3.16 4.34
N PHE A 81 -3.49 -3.29 3.15
CA PHE A 81 -2.15 -3.84 2.97
C PHE A 81 -1.26 -2.93 2.13
N THR A 82 0.03 -2.89 2.46
CA THR A 82 1.03 -2.37 1.51
C THR A 82 1.31 -3.42 0.43
N THR A 83 1.63 -2.97 -0.78
CA THR A 83 1.95 -3.86 -1.92
C THR A 83 3.39 -4.35 -1.91
N THR A 84 4.21 -3.84 -1.00
CA THR A 84 5.61 -4.22 -0.79
C THR A 84 6.06 -3.65 0.55
N ALA A 85 6.68 -4.47 1.41
CA ALA A 85 6.99 -4.10 2.78
C ALA A 85 8.24 -3.18 2.91
N ILE A 86 8.36 -2.15 2.07
CA ILE A 86 9.51 -1.24 2.06
C ILE A 86 9.20 0.17 1.52
N CYS A 87 9.64 1.15 2.30
CA CYS A 87 9.48 2.60 2.17
C CYS A 87 9.23 3.16 0.75
N CYS A 88 10.26 3.24 -0.11
CA CYS A 88 10.14 3.97 -1.37
C CYS A 88 9.22 3.26 -2.40
N PRO A 89 9.38 1.95 -2.67
CA PRO A 89 8.44 1.18 -3.49
C PRO A 89 6.98 1.26 -3.01
N ALA A 90 6.74 1.20 -1.70
CA ALA A 90 5.41 1.34 -1.11
C ALA A 90 4.81 2.74 -1.36
N ARG A 91 5.58 3.80 -1.06
CA ARG A 91 5.17 5.19 -1.30
C ARG A 91 4.92 5.46 -2.79
N VAL A 92 5.75 4.95 -3.70
CA VAL A 92 5.50 5.06 -5.15
C VAL A 92 4.22 4.34 -5.56
N SER A 93 3.92 3.17 -4.98
CA SER A 93 2.67 2.44 -5.25
C SER A 93 1.44 3.25 -4.80
N LEU A 94 1.48 3.83 -3.59
CA LEU A 94 0.47 4.75 -3.04
C LEU A 94 0.25 5.98 -3.94
N TRP A 95 1.33 6.66 -4.37
CA TRP A 95 1.21 7.89 -5.16
C TRP A 95 0.81 7.65 -6.63
N THR A 96 0.97 6.45 -7.18
CA THR A 96 0.68 6.16 -8.60
C THR A 96 -0.56 5.30 -8.82
N GLY A 97 -1.04 4.59 -7.80
CA GLY A 97 -2.11 3.60 -7.94
C GLY A 97 -1.69 2.37 -8.74
N LYS A 98 -0.39 2.01 -8.68
CA LYS A 98 0.24 0.94 -9.50
C LYS A 98 1.12 0.01 -8.67
N GLN A 99 1.20 -1.25 -9.08
CA GLN A 99 2.04 -2.26 -8.44
C GLN A 99 3.55 -1.97 -8.60
N PRO A 100 4.41 -2.44 -7.67
CA PRO A 100 5.86 -2.27 -7.76
C PRO A 100 6.46 -2.76 -9.08
N HIS A 101 6.01 -3.90 -9.62
CA HIS A 101 6.47 -4.39 -10.93
C HIS A 101 6.03 -3.50 -12.13
N ASN A 102 5.00 -2.67 -11.96
CA ASN A 102 4.50 -1.73 -12.99
C ASN A 102 5.10 -0.33 -12.88
N THR A 103 5.44 0.10 -11.67
CA THR A 103 6.22 1.34 -11.45
C THR A 103 7.71 1.11 -11.69
N ASN A 104 8.16 -0.16 -11.60
CA ASN A 104 9.55 -0.59 -11.67
C ASN A 104 10.43 0.07 -10.60
N VAL A 105 9.86 0.59 -9.50
CA VAL A 105 10.60 1.07 -8.34
C VAL A 105 10.50 -0.01 -7.27
N THR A 106 11.56 -0.79 -7.08
CA THR A 106 11.54 -2.02 -6.26
C THR A 106 12.61 -2.08 -5.17
N ASP A 107 13.27 -0.95 -4.90
CA ASP A 107 14.32 -0.78 -3.88
C ASP A 107 14.22 0.66 -3.31
N VAL A 108 14.92 0.95 -2.23
CA VAL A 108 15.18 2.31 -1.70
C VAL A 108 16.36 3.00 -2.40
N SER A 109 17.20 2.25 -3.11
CA SER A 109 18.48 2.66 -3.70
C SER A 109 18.55 2.47 -5.23
N PRO A 110 19.27 3.33 -5.97
CA PRO A 110 19.62 3.04 -7.36
C PRO A 110 20.48 1.77 -7.47
N PRO A 111 20.35 0.96 -8.56
CA PRO A 111 19.65 1.28 -9.81
C PRO A 111 18.18 0.82 -9.86
N TYR A 112 17.67 0.10 -8.86
CA TYR A 112 16.32 -0.47 -8.85
C TYR A 112 15.29 0.39 -8.13
N GLY A 113 15.74 1.44 -7.43
CA GLY A 113 14.97 2.13 -6.42
C GLY A 113 15.28 3.60 -6.21
N GLY A 114 14.57 4.17 -5.24
CA GLY A 114 14.74 5.56 -4.85
C GLY A 114 14.23 6.58 -5.87
N PHE A 115 14.35 7.86 -5.50
CA PHE A 115 13.98 9.00 -6.36
C PHE A 115 14.63 8.98 -7.76
N PRO A 116 15.92 8.63 -7.96
CA PRO A 116 16.50 8.56 -9.30
C PRO A 116 15.80 7.53 -10.20
N LYS A 117 15.35 6.40 -9.64
CA LYS A 117 14.55 5.43 -10.38
C LYS A 117 13.18 5.99 -10.73
N PHE A 118 12.46 6.56 -9.75
CA PHE A 118 11.16 7.22 -9.97
C PHE A 118 11.20 8.27 -11.10
N ILE A 119 12.23 9.13 -11.12
CA ILE A 119 12.49 10.07 -12.21
C ILE A 119 12.74 9.34 -13.54
N SER A 120 13.61 8.32 -13.55
CA SER A 120 13.95 7.58 -14.78
C SER A 120 12.78 6.84 -15.44
N GLN A 121 11.75 6.48 -14.66
CA GLN A 121 10.53 5.84 -15.16
C GLN A 121 9.45 6.87 -15.58
N GLY A 122 9.75 8.19 -15.52
CA GLY A 122 8.86 9.27 -15.95
C GLY A 122 7.75 9.64 -14.95
N LEU A 123 7.72 8.98 -13.78
CA LEU A 123 6.59 9.02 -12.84
C LEU A 123 6.34 10.41 -12.23
N ASN A 124 7.33 11.30 -12.23
CA ASN A 124 7.18 12.71 -11.83
C ASN A 124 6.16 13.50 -12.69
N SER A 125 5.71 12.95 -13.82
CA SER A 125 4.63 13.50 -14.65
C SER A 125 3.32 12.69 -14.61
N ALA A 126 3.30 11.60 -13.82
CA ALA A 126 2.26 10.59 -13.83
C ALA A 126 2.04 10.02 -12.41
N TYR A 127 1.73 10.92 -11.47
CA TYR A 127 1.42 10.57 -10.08
C TYR A 127 0.44 11.58 -9.46
N LEU A 128 -0.20 11.17 -8.34
CA LEU A 128 -1.34 11.82 -7.69
C LEU A 128 -1.30 13.35 -7.58
N PRO A 129 -0.24 14.00 -7.04
CA PRO A 129 -0.20 15.46 -6.89
C PRO A 129 -0.33 16.21 -8.23
N VAL A 130 0.28 15.71 -9.31
CA VAL A 130 0.14 16.31 -10.66
C VAL A 130 -1.31 16.25 -11.13
N TRP A 131 -1.94 15.08 -11.00
CA TRP A 131 -3.34 14.90 -11.41
C TRP A 131 -4.34 15.71 -10.57
N LEU A 132 -4.00 16.01 -9.31
CA LEU A 132 -4.76 16.90 -8.46
C LEU A 132 -4.62 18.37 -8.90
N GLN A 133 -3.41 18.82 -9.27
CA GLN A 133 -3.23 20.15 -9.87
C GLN A 133 -3.97 20.29 -11.21
N ASP A 134 -3.92 19.27 -12.08
CA ASP A 134 -4.71 19.23 -13.33
C ASP A 134 -6.23 19.33 -13.06
N ALA A 135 -6.69 18.82 -11.92
CA ALA A 135 -8.08 18.93 -11.45
C ALA A 135 -8.41 20.24 -10.70
N GLY A 136 -7.44 21.15 -10.55
CA GLY A 136 -7.62 22.45 -9.89
C GLY A 136 -7.56 22.41 -8.36
N TYR A 137 -6.85 21.43 -7.76
CA TYR A 137 -6.49 21.45 -6.35
C TYR A 137 -5.21 22.26 -6.10
N SER A 138 -5.19 23.03 -5.02
CA SER A 138 -3.93 23.48 -4.40
C SER A 138 -3.31 22.32 -3.62
N THR A 139 -2.02 22.08 -3.79
CA THR A 139 -1.34 20.83 -3.37
C THR A 139 -0.13 21.12 -2.50
N TYR A 140 -0.04 20.51 -1.33
CA TYR A 140 0.97 20.84 -0.33
C TYR A 140 1.63 19.59 0.27
N TYR A 141 2.93 19.66 0.59
CA TYR A 141 3.65 18.50 1.16
C TYR A 141 4.64 18.88 2.26
N THR A 142 4.77 18.05 3.30
CA THR A 142 5.92 18.10 4.22
C THR A 142 6.36 16.71 4.68
N GLY A 143 7.68 16.51 4.82
CA GLY A 143 8.28 15.27 5.33
C GLY A 143 8.86 14.35 4.26
N LYS A 144 8.98 13.06 4.58
CA LYS A 144 9.63 12.03 3.74
C LYS A 144 8.78 11.73 2.50
N MET A 145 9.33 11.97 1.31
CA MET A 145 8.69 11.59 0.05
C MET A 145 9.23 10.24 -0.47
N PHE A 146 10.53 10.16 -0.74
CA PHE A 146 11.21 8.99 -1.29
C PHE A 146 12.64 8.88 -0.74
N ASN A 147 13.13 7.65 -0.57
CA ASN A 147 14.57 7.39 -0.36
C ASN A 147 15.38 7.83 -1.59
N SER A 148 16.66 8.13 -1.41
CA SER A 148 17.58 8.65 -2.44
C SER A 148 17.14 9.98 -3.07
N HIS A 149 16.22 10.71 -2.42
CA HIS A 149 15.94 12.12 -2.70
C HIS A 149 16.88 12.95 -1.82
N THR A 150 17.93 13.52 -2.43
CA THR A 150 19.14 13.99 -1.74
C THR A 150 19.41 15.48 -1.95
N ILE A 151 20.24 16.05 -1.08
CA ILE A 151 20.84 17.39 -1.27
C ILE A 151 21.68 17.57 -2.56
N HIS A 152 21.84 16.53 -3.38
CA HIS A 152 22.60 16.53 -4.63
C HIS A 152 21.76 16.27 -5.89
N ASN A 153 20.45 15.98 -5.76
CA ASN A 153 19.56 15.72 -6.90
C ASN A 153 18.13 16.28 -6.77
N TYR A 154 17.78 16.93 -5.65
CA TYR A 154 16.48 17.54 -5.38
C TYR A 154 15.96 18.53 -6.44
N ASP A 155 16.86 19.16 -7.21
CA ASP A 155 16.58 20.13 -8.27
C ASP A 155 16.58 19.51 -9.67
N SER A 156 16.87 18.21 -9.79
CA SER A 156 17.32 17.55 -11.02
C SER A 156 16.47 16.33 -11.43
N PRO A 157 15.16 16.50 -11.74
CA PRO A 157 14.35 17.72 -11.63
C PRO A 157 13.72 17.85 -10.24
N PHE A 158 13.18 19.04 -9.92
CA PHE A 158 12.23 19.18 -8.81
C PHE A 158 11.01 18.25 -8.96
N LEU A 159 10.43 17.84 -7.82
CA LEU A 159 9.14 17.12 -7.77
C LEU A 159 8.01 18.02 -8.29
N ALA A 160 7.28 17.56 -9.31
CA ALA A 160 6.20 18.33 -9.92
C ALA A 160 4.85 18.07 -9.21
N GLY A 161 3.85 18.92 -9.48
CA GLY A 161 2.51 18.75 -8.89
C GLY A 161 2.34 19.32 -7.48
N TRP A 162 3.26 20.16 -7.01
CA TRP A 162 3.17 20.81 -5.69
C TRP A 162 3.06 22.33 -5.83
N SER A 163 2.31 22.94 -4.92
CA SER A 163 2.04 24.39 -4.86
C SER A 163 2.92 25.07 -3.81
N SER A 164 3.20 24.35 -2.72
CA SER A 164 4.32 24.61 -1.80
C SER A 164 4.69 23.32 -1.07
N SER A 165 5.96 23.13 -0.73
CA SER A 165 6.49 21.90 -0.15
C SER A 165 7.65 22.13 0.80
N ASN A 166 7.78 21.26 1.81
CA ASN A 166 8.95 21.16 2.69
C ASN A 166 9.44 19.70 2.66
N PHE A 167 10.16 19.31 1.60
CA PHE A 167 10.65 17.95 1.43
C PHE A 167 11.81 17.65 2.38
N LEU A 168 11.74 16.50 3.06
CA LEU A 168 12.82 15.96 3.88
C LEU A 168 13.77 15.15 2.98
N LEU A 169 15.08 15.43 3.05
CA LEU A 169 16.09 14.94 2.10
C LEU A 169 17.25 14.16 2.75
N ASP A 170 17.79 13.20 2.01
CA ASP A 170 19.00 12.45 2.35
C ASP A 170 20.26 13.33 2.26
N PRO A 171 21.24 13.15 3.17
CA PRO A 171 21.32 12.13 4.23
C PRO A 171 20.53 12.46 5.51
N GLY A 172 19.78 13.57 5.54
CA GLY A 172 19.04 14.03 6.71
C GLY A 172 17.70 13.32 6.96
N THR A 173 17.21 12.47 6.05
CA THR A 173 15.82 11.97 6.11
C THR A 173 15.49 11.27 7.42
N TYR A 174 16.29 10.28 7.81
CA TYR A 174 16.07 9.48 9.01
C TYR A 174 16.82 10.01 10.24
N SER A 175 17.41 11.21 10.13
CA SER A 175 18.16 11.85 11.20
C SER A 175 17.18 12.61 12.09
N TYR A 176 16.69 11.98 13.16
CA TYR A 176 15.70 12.57 14.08
C TYR A 176 16.21 13.90 14.65
N LEU A 177 17.52 13.99 14.91
CA LEU A 177 18.24 15.22 15.19
C LEU A 177 19.07 15.59 13.96
N ASN A 178 19.14 16.88 13.61
CA ASN A 178 19.82 17.40 12.41
C ASN A 178 19.18 17.04 11.03
N PRO A 179 17.85 16.97 10.89
CA PRO A 179 17.21 16.68 9.61
C PRO A 179 17.49 17.79 8.57
N ILE A 180 17.38 17.43 7.29
CA ILE A 180 17.59 18.36 6.17
C ILE A 180 16.27 18.55 5.42
N TYR A 181 15.76 19.79 5.40
CA TYR A 181 14.55 20.14 4.68
C TYR A 181 14.85 21.04 3.48
N GLN A 182 14.03 20.92 2.44
CA GLN A 182 14.09 21.70 1.22
C GLN A 182 12.72 22.32 0.97
N ARG A 183 12.67 23.67 0.93
CA ARG A 183 11.43 24.44 0.76
C ARG A 183 11.24 24.79 -0.71
N ASP A 184 10.07 24.48 -1.27
CA ASP A 184 9.65 24.83 -2.63
C ASP A 184 10.74 24.55 -3.69
N HIS A 185 11.44 25.59 -4.18
CA HIS A 185 12.61 25.48 -5.06
C HIS A 185 13.88 26.13 -4.47
N GLU A 186 13.90 26.39 -3.16
CA GLU A 186 15.06 26.88 -2.42
C GLU A 186 16.10 25.77 -2.17
N ALA A 187 17.32 26.17 -1.80
CA ALA A 187 18.39 25.22 -1.47
C ALA A 187 18.11 24.51 -0.13
N PRO A 188 18.50 23.22 0.03
CA PRO A 188 18.30 22.48 1.27
C PRO A 188 18.99 23.09 2.49
N VAL A 189 18.32 23.04 3.63
CA VAL A 189 18.79 23.57 4.93
C VAL A 189 18.88 22.44 5.95
N GLN A 190 20.03 22.29 6.60
CA GLN A 190 20.21 21.36 7.72
C GLN A 190 19.85 22.04 9.05
N HIS A 191 18.91 21.43 9.79
CA HIS A 191 18.39 21.98 11.04
C HIS A 191 19.13 21.39 12.25
N HIS A 192 20.40 21.78 12.42
CA HIS A 192 21.27 21.24 13.46
C HIS A 192 20.64 21.29 14.87
N GLY A 193 20.72 20.17 15.59
CA GLY A 193 20.17 20.02 16.95
C GLY A 193 18.65 20.11 17.08
N ARG A 194 17.89 20.33 16.00
CA ARG A 194 16.42 20.34 16.02
C ARG A 194 15.87 18.95 15.78
N HIS A 195 14.73 18.67 16.42
CA HIS A 195 14.05 17.38 16.28
C HIS A 195 13.09 17.41 15.08
N THR A 196 13.16 16.41 14.19
CA THR A 196 12.37 16.38 12.94
C THR A 196 10.86 16.46 13.21
N THR A 197 10.39 15.84 14.29
CA THR A 197 8.98 15.87 14.69
C THR A 197 8.52 17.26 15.17
N GLU A 198 9.42 18.13 15.66
CA GLU A 198 9.06 19.55 15.90
C GLU A 198 8.86 20.31 14.58
N LEU A 199 9.80 20.11 13.65
CA LEU A 199 9.85 20.84 12.38
C LEU A 199 8.66 20.48 11.49
N ILE A 200 8.34 19.19 11.37
CA ILE A 200 7.20 18.76 10.56
C ILE A 200 5.86 19.27 11.13
N GLN A 201 5.74 19.45 12.46
CA GLN A 201 4.57 20.06 13.08
C GLN A 201 4.45 21.55 12.75
N VAL A 202 5.56 22.30 12.70
CA VAL A 202 5.58 23.69 12.23
C VAL A 202 5.21 23.76 10.74
N TYR A 203 5.86 22.96 9.90
CA TYR A 203 5.59 22.98 8.45
C TYR A 203 4.18 22.49 8.09
N ALA A 204 3.64 21.49 8.80
CA ALA A 204 2.25 21.09 8.64
C ALA A 204 1.29 22.24 8.97
N ALA A 205 1.54 22.96 10.07
CA ALA A 205 0.70 24.10 10.45
C ALA A 205 0.81 25.28 9.47
N GLU A 206 2.01 25.58 8.96
CA GLU A 206 2.22 26.58 7.91
C GLU A 206 1.46 26.22 6.61
N LEU A 207 1.57 24.95 6.17
CA LEU A 207 0.93 24.48 4.93
C LEU A 207 -0.59 24.38 5.06
N ILE A 208 -1.13 23.90 6.19
CA ILE A 208 -2.58 23.92 6.44
C ILE A 208 -3.08 25.37 6.50
N GLY A 209 -2.34 26.30 7.11
CA GLY A 209 -2.67 27.73 7.12
C GLY A 209 -2.73 28.34 5.71
N ALA A 210 -1.77 28.01 4.85
CA ALA A 210 -1.78 28.42 3.44
C ALA A 210 -2.94 27.78 2.66
N ALA A 211 -3.21 26.49 2.88
CA ALA A 211 -4.27 25.75 2.22
C ALA A 211 -5.68 26.26 2.60
N THR A 212 -5.91 26.58 3.88
CA THR A 212 -7.20 27.11 4.38
C THR A 212 -7.47 28.58 4.04
N THR A 213 -6.45 29.31 3.56
CA THR A 213 -6.60 30.71 3.13
C THR A 213 -6.63 30.89 1.61
N GLY A 214 -6.42 29.81 0.84
CA GLY A 214 -6.53 29.80 -0.62
C GLY A 214 -7.96 29.61 -1.13
N ASP A 215 -8.23 30.09 -2.35
CA ASP A 215 -9.47 29.81 -3.07
C ASP A 215 -9.46 28.38 -3.64
N GLY A 216 -10.56 27.63 -3.44
CA GLY A 216 -10.78 26.31 -4.04
C GLY A 216 -10.58 25.12 -3.09
N PRO A 217 -10.43 23.90 -3.63
CA PRO A 217 -10.12 22.70 -2.84
C PRO A 217 -8.61 22.53 -2.67
N PHE A 218 -8.19 21.85 -1.59
CA PHE A 218 -6.77 21.56 -1.33
C PHE A 218 -6.49 20.10 -1.00
N PHE A 219 -5.25 19.68 -1.28
CA PHE A 219 -4.65 18.42 -0.84
C PHE A 219 -3.39 18.72 -0.01
N VAL A 220 -3.25 18.12 1.19
CA VAL A 220 -2.03 18.22 2.01
C VAL A 220 -1.51 16.82 2.36
N GLY A 221 -0.27 16.51 1.97
CA GLY A 221 0.46 15.33 2.43
C GLY A 221 1.41 15.66 3.58
N ILE A 222 1.36 14.88 4.67
CA ILE A 222 2.15 15.09 5.88
C ILE A 222 2.81 13.75 6.26
N ALA A 223 4.13 13.65 6.08
CA ALA A 223 4.86 12.39 6.15
C ALA A 223 5.98 12.37 7.20
N PRO A 224 5.66 12.24 8.51
CA PRO A 224 6.66 12.07 9.56
C PRO A 224 7.39 10.72 9.42
N ILE A 225 8.65 10.67 9.88
CA ILE A 225 9.48 9.46 9.87
C ILE A 225 9.31 8.56 11.10
N ALA A 226 8.43 8.90 12.05
CA ALA A 226 8.22 8.05 13.22
C ALA A 226 7.12 7.02 12.95
N PRO A 227 7.25 5.76 13.42
CA PRO A 227 8.29 5.21 14.31
C PRO A 227 9.59 4.62 13.71
N HIS A 228 9.90 4.81 12.42
CA HIS A 228 11.14 4.30 11.76
C HIS A 228 12.42 4.51 12.59
N SER A 229 13.38 3.59 12.47
CA SER A 229 14.74 3.71 13.04
C SER A 229 15.39 5.06 12.76
N ASN A 230 16.10 5.62 13.75
CA ASN A 230 16.96 6.78 13.51
C ASN A 230 18.20 6.35 12.73
N ILE A 231 18.71 7.20 11.83
CA ILE A 231 20.04 7.01 11.23
C ILE A 231 20.94 8.15 11.70
N ASP A 232 21.96 7.83 12.51
CA ASP A 232 23.01 8.79 12.83
C ASP A 232 24.16 8.69 11.83
N ALA A 233 24.40 9.78 11.11
CA ALA A 233 25.55 9.98 10.22
C ALA A 233 26.65 10.87 10.85
N ASN A 234 26.49 11.30 12.11
CA ASN A 234 27.30 12.34 12.74
C ASN A 234 28.33 11.81 13.75
N HIS A 235 28.25 10.54 14.19
CA HIS A 235 29.21 9.93 15.12
C HIS A 235 30.64 9.76 14.56
N GLY A 236 30.90 10.10 13.29
CA GLY A 236 32.22 10.10 12.67
C GLY A 236 32.64 8.79 11.98
N GLY A 237 31.72 7.83 11.82
CA GLY A 237 31.88 6.63 10.99
C GLY A 237 30.91 6.61 9.80
N PRO A 238 30.74 5.44 9.14
CA PRO A 238 29.60 5.20 8.24
C PRO A 238 28.27 5.35 9.00
N PRO A 239 27.17 5.78 8.36
CA PRO A 239 25.88 5.93 9.05
C PRO A 239 25.42 4.65 9.74
N VAL A 240 24.91 4.78 10.97
CA VAL A 240 24.42 3.67 11.78
C VAL A 240 22.93 3.87 12.07
N MET A 241 22.14 2.84 11.86
CA MET A 241 20.76 2.79 12.37
C MET A 241 20.80 2.61 13.89
N THR A 242 20.07 3.43 14.62
CA THR A 242 19.92 3.40 16.09
C THR A 242 18.45 3.33 16.46
N LEU A 243 18.18 3.15 17.76
CA LEU A 243 16.82 3.27 18.30
C LEU A 243 16.13 4.59 17.85
N PRO A 244 14.81 4.59 17.59
CA PRO A 244 14.03 5.81 17.37
C PRO A 244 14.22 6.81 18.51
N VAL A 245 14.33 8.09 18.18
CA VAL A 245 14.51 9.17 19.17
C VAL A 245 13.14 9.80 19.45
N PRO A 246 12.59 9.71 20.68
CA PRO A 246 11.39 10.44 21.03
C PRO A 246 11.69 11.93 21.29
N LEU A 247 10.65 12.76 21.27
CA LEU A 247 10.75 14.11 21.86
C LEU A 247 11.08 13.98 23.36
N GLU A 248 11.84 14.93 23.91
CA GLU A 248 12.32 14.89 25.30
C GLU A 248 11.18 14.67 26.31
N MET A 249 10.02 15.33 26.10
CA MET A 249 8.82 15.20 26.93
C MET A 249 8.13 13.83 26.88
N HIS A 250 8.48 12.96 25.93
CA HIS A 250 7.92 11.62 25.75
C HIS A 250 8.89 10.50 26.15
N GLN A 251 10.16 10.79 26.42
CA GLN A 251 11.24 9.80 26.60
C GLN A 251 11.08 8.84 27.79
N ASP A 252 10.25 9.20 28.77
CA ASP A 252 9.99 8.49 30.02
C ASP A 252 8.62 7.79 30.04
N LEU A 253 7.83 7.87 28.95
CA LEU A 253 6.52 7.23 28.86
C LEU A 253 6.63 5.70 28.70
N PHE A 254 5.56 4.99 29.09
CA PHE A 254 5.43 3.55 28.92
C PHE A 254 6.60 2.69 29.49
N PRO A 255 7.12 2.97 30.72
CA PRO A 255 8.36 2.38 31.22
C PRO A 255 8.36 0.84 31.34
N ASP A 256 7.19 0.24 31.58
CA ASP A 256 7.02 -1.21 31.71
C ASP A 256 6.57 -1.91 30.40
N VAL A 257 6.38 -1.16 29.31
CA VAL A 257 5.87 -1.71 28.04
C VAL A 257 6.88 -2.61 27.34
N ARG A 258 6.38 -3.59 26.59
CA ARG A 258 7.12 -4.68 25.94
C ARG A 258 6.45 -5.03 24.60
N VAL A 259 7.19 -5.63 23.67
CA VAL A 259 6.58 -6.21 22.46
C VAL A 259 5.53 -7.25 22.89
N PRO A 260 4.33 -7.28 22.28
CA PRO A 260 3.35 -8.34 22.50
C PRO A 260 3.97 -9.74 22.42
N ARG A 261 3.91 -10.49 23.52
CA ARG A 261 4.48 -11.85 23.62
C ARG A 261 3.47 -12.88 23.14
N THR A 262 3.21 -12.85 21.83
CA THR A 262 2.32 -13.76 21.11
C THR A 262 3.01 -15.10 20.81
N ALA A 263 2.32 -16.09 20.23
CA ALA A 263 2.89 -17.43 20.03
C ALA A 263 4.03 -17.49 18.99
N GLY A 264 4.04 -16.54 18.05
CA GLY A 264 5.08 -16.33 17.05
C GLY A 264 6.20 -15.39 17.49
N PHE A 265 6.15 -14.80 18.69
CA PHE A 265 7.28 -14.04 19.25
C PHE A 265 8.39 -15.00 19.74
N ASN A 266 9.59 -14.89 19.17
CA ASN A 266 10.78 -15.70 19.46
C ASN A 266 10.55 -17.21 19.73
N PRO A 267 9.82 -17.93 18.85
CA PRO A 267 9.30 -19.28 19.09
C PRO A 267 10.39 -20.34 19.23
N ASP A 268 10.09 -21.43 19.97
CA ASP A 268 10.98 -22.59 20.18
C ASP A 268 11.37 -23.33 18.90
N ARG A 269 10.63 -23.12 17.79
CA ARG A 269 10.95 -23.62 16.45
C ARG A 269 10.90 -22.46 15.45
N PRO A 270 11.79 -22.42 14.45
CA PRO A 270 11.69 -21.44 13.38
C PRO A 270 10.46 -21.71 12.51
N SER A 271 10.04 -20.68 11.79
CA SER A 271 8.90 -20.65 10.86
C SER A 271 9.33 -20.08 9.51
N GLY A 272 8.39 -19.92 8.58
CA GLY A 272 8.68 -19.44 7.23
C GLY A 272 9.45 -20.45 6.39
N VAL A 273 10.10 -19.95 5.33
CA VAL A 273 11.01 -20.69 4.44
C VAL A 273 12.31 -19.89 4.25
N SER A 274 13.15 -20.26 3.28
CA SER A 274 14.35 -19.54 2.89
C SER A 274 15.28 -19.30 4.09
N TRP A 275 15.82 -18.09 4.23
CA TRP A 275 16.67 -17.71 5.35
C TRP A 275 15.91 -17.63 6.69
N VAL A 276 14.58 -17.41 6.69
CA VAL A 276 13.75 -17.30 7.89
C VAL A 276 13.68 -18.64 8.64
N ALA A 277 13.52 -19.74 7.90
CA ALA A 277 13.54 -21.10 8.46
C ALA A 277 14.91 -21.47 9.09
N GLY A 278 15.98 -20.74 8.75
CA GLY A 278 17.32 -20.91 9.30
C GLY A 278 17.62 -20.09 10.57
N LEU A 279 16.69 -19.24 11.02
CA LEU A 279 16.96 -18.27 12.10
C LEU A 279 17.21 -18.94 13.47
N PRO A 280 18.27 -18.55 14.20
CA PRO A 280 18.45 -18.94 15.59
C PRO A 280 17.36 -18.32 16.48
N GLN A 281 17.06 -18.96 17.61
CA GLN A 281 16.21 -18.32 18.63
C GLN A 281 17.02 -17.15 19.24
N LEU A 282 16.37 -15.99 19.38
CA LEU A 282 16.98 -14.78 19.92
C LEU A 282 17.31 -14.98 21.41
N SER A 283 18.43 -14.42 21.88
CA SER A 283 18.82 -14.52 23.30
C SER A 283 17.97 -13.61 24.20
N ASP A 284 18.03 -13.83 25.51
CA ASP A 284 17.34 -12.99 26.50
C ASP A 284 17.77 -11.52 26.37
N GLU A 285 19.05 -11.24 26.12
CA GLU A 285 19.56 -9.88 25.91
C GLU A 285 19.05 -9.24 24.61
N ALA A 286 18.86 -10.03 23.55
CA ALA A 286 18.24 -9.55 22.33
C ALA A 286 16.75 -9.21 22.58
N VAL A 287 16.04 -10.09 23.28
CA VAL A 287 14.61 -9.93 23.64
C VAL A 287 14.36 -8.71 24.55
N ASP A 288 15.23 -8.44 25.53
CA ASP A 288 15.19 -7.20 26.33
C ASP A 288 15.50 -5.96 25.46
N GLY A 289 16.37 -6.10 24.46
CA GLY A 289 16.65 -5.08 23.44
C GLY A 289 15.43 -4.74 22.58
N LEU A 290 14.66 -5.75 22.16
CA LEU A 290 13.41 -5.56 21.41
C LEU A 290 12.36 -4.78 22.24
N ASP A 291 12.26 -5.03 23.55
CA ASP A 291 11.35 -4.28 24.44
C ASP A 291 11.73 -2.80 24.57
N LEU A 292 13.04 -2.50 24.62
CA LEU A 292 13.52 -1.12 24.58
C LEU A 292 13.23 -0.46 23.23
N PHE A 293 13.42 -1.18 22.13
CA PHE A 293 13.13 -0.71 20.77
C PHE A 293 11.64 -0.38 20.60
N TYR A 294 10.77 -1.29 21.00
CA TYR A 294 9.32 -1.11 20.97
C TYR A 294 8.87 0.10 21.80
N ARG A 295 9.40 0.24 23.02
CA ARG A 295 9.13 1.42 23.85
C ARG A 295 9.54 2.71 23.14
N ARG A 296 10.72 2.75 22.52
CA ARG A 296 11.20 3.92 21.77
C ARG A 296 10.33 4.23 20.54
N ARG A 297 9.85 3.22 19.80
CA ARG A 297 8.85 3.37 18.71
C ARG A 297 7.56 4.03 19.23
N LEU A 298 6.97 3.50 20.30
CA LEU A 298 5.73 4.04 20.90
C LEU A 298 5.89 5.47 21.44
N GLN A 299 7.05 5.79 22.03
CA GLN A 299 7.37 7.13 22.51
C GLN A 299 7.57 8.12 21.36
N ALA A 300 8.21 7.71 20.25
CA ALA A 300 8.37 8.55 19.07
C ALA A 300 7.02 8.84 18.38
N LEU A 301 6.11 7.86 18.36
CA LEU A 301 4.74 8.01 17.86
C LEU A 301 3.90 9.06 18.60
N GLN A 302 4.21 9.39 19.86
CA GLN A 302 3.46 10.42 20.60
C GLN A 302 3.55 11.80 19.91
N GLY A 303 4.69 12.11 19.27
CA GLY A 303 4.84 13.32 18.47
C GLY A 303 4.06 13.29 17.13
N VAL A 304 3.69 12.10 16.65
CA VAL A 304 2.79 11.91 15.49
C VAL A 304 1.33 12.01 15.93
N ASP A 305 0.99 11.49 17.11
CA ASP A 305 -0.35 11.64 17.70
C ASP A 305 -0.69 13.11 17.98
N GLU A 306 0.24 13.86 18.61
CA GLU A 306 0.09 15.30 18.81
C GLU A 306 -0.03 16.08 17.47
N LEU A 307 0.66 15.64 16.41
CA LEU A 307 0.54 16.18 15.06
C LEU A 307 -0.87 15.95 14.47
N VAL A 308 -1.41 14.73 14.58
CA VAL A 308 -2.79 14.41 14.13
C VAL A 308 -3.81 15.32 14.83
N GLY A 309 -3.72 15.44 16.16
CA GLY A 309 -4.59 16.31 16.93
C GLY A 309 -4.47 17.79 16.53
N ARG A 310 -3.25 18.29 16.25
CA ARG A 310 -3.03 19.68 15.79
C ARG A 310 -3.62 19.91 14.40
N VAL A 311 -3.42 19.00 13.45
CA VAL A 311 -3.96 19.12 12.08
C VAL A 311 -5.49 19.16 12.10
N VAL A 312 -6.15 18.27 12.84
CA VAL A 312 -7.63 18.25 12.90
C VAL A 312 -8.19 19.49 13.59
N ARG A 313 -7.57 19.96 14.69
CA ARG A 313 -7.96 21.22 15.34
C ARG A 313 -7.79 22.43 14.42
N GLN A 314 -6.72 22.51 13.64
CA GLN A 314 -6.52 23.65 12.74
C GLN A 314 -7.54 23.68 11.59
N LEU A 315 -7.99 22.52 11.10
CA LEU A 315 -9.09 22.42 10.13
C LEU A 315 -10.44 22.84 10.75
N ASP A 316 -10.65 22.58 12.03
CA ASP A 316 -11.85 22.95 12.81
C ASP A 316 -11.88 24.47 13.09
N GLU A 317 -10.76 25.03 13.56
CA GLU A 317 -10.55 26.46 13.80
C GLU A 317 -10.69 27.30 12.51
N ALA A 318 -10.31 26.72 11.36
CA ALA A 318 -10.53 27.30 10.04
C ALA A 318 -11.97 27.12 9.50
N GLY A 319 -12.82 26.33 10.18
CA GLY A 319 -14.20 26.07 9.78
C GLY A 319 -14.37 25.19 8.54
N VAL A 320 -13.36 24.38 8.19
CA VAL A 320 -13.36 23.53 6.98
C VAL A 320 -13.32 22.03 7.26
N LEU A 321 -13.28 21.60 8.52
CA LEU A 321 -13.13 20.19 8.90
C LEU A 321 -14.27 19.29 8.36
N ASP A 322 -15.53 19.75 8.44
CA ASP A 322 -16.68 19.02 7.86
C ASP A 322 -16.64 18.96 6.33
N ASP A 323 -15.83 19.81 5.71
CA ASP A 323 -15.60 19.91 4.26
C ASP A 323 -14.30 19.21 3.82
N THR A 324 -13.65 18.47 4.72
CA THR A 324 -12.32 17.87 4.55
C THR A 324 -12.32 16.37 4.87
N TYR A 325 -11.77 15.56 3.97
CA TYR A 325 -11.38 14.19 4.27
C TYR A 325 -10.01 14.16 4.94
N VAL A 326 -9.86 13.40 6.03
CA VAL A 326 -8.58 13.18 6.71
C VAL A 326 -8.30 11.69 6.74
N ILE A 327 -7.19 11.29 6.11
CA ILE A 327 -6.72 9.92 5.97
C ILE A 327 -5.46 9.74 6.82
N TYR A 328 -5.35 8.63 7.52
CA TYR A 328 -4.15 8.20 8.26
C TYR A 328 -3.72 6.79 7.82
N THR A 329 -2.46 6.60 7.48
CA THR A 329 -1.88 5.28 7.15
C THR A 329 -0.37 5.22 7.41
N SER A 330 0.20 4.02 7.46
CA SER A 330 1.64 3.77 7.26
C SER A 330 1.97 3.50 5.79
N ASP A 331 3.25 3.46 5.42
CA ASP A 331 3.74 2.96 4.12
C ASP A 331 4.09 1.46 4.12
N ASN A 332 4.60 0.96 5.25
CA ASN A 332 4.74 -0.46 5.55
C ASN A 332 4.52 -0.70 7.05
N GLY A 333 4.35 -1.97 7.41
CA GLY A 333 4.33 -2.42 8.79
C GLY A 333 5.75 -2.52 9.37
N TYR A 334 5.91 -3.33 10.42
CA TYR A 334 7.19 -3.60 11.07
C TYR A 334 7.09 -4.86 11.95
N HIS A 335 8.10 -5.71 11.93
CA HIS A 335 8.25 -6.84 12.83
C HIS A 335 9.33 -6.58 13.89
N LEU A 336 9.23 -7.23 15.05
CA LEU A 336 10.09 -6.97 16.20
C LEU A 336 10.18 -8.18 17.14
N GLY A 337 10.67 -9.32 16.62
CA GLY A 337 10.79 -10.59 17.36
C GLY A 337 9.88 -11.70 16.86
N GLN A 338 8.84 -11.38 16.08
CA GLN A 338 7.97 -12.33 15.40
C GLN A 338 8.79 -13.19 14.44
N HIS A 339 8.50 -14.49 14.34
CA HIS A 339 9.25 -15.48 13.55
C HIS A 339 10.76 -15.56 13.89
N ARG A 340 11.19 -15.05 15.05
CA ARG A 340 12.60 -14.82 15.45
C ARG A 340 13.32 -13.71 14.67
N LEU A 341 12.58 -12.88 13.94
CA LEU A 341 13.15 -11.77 13.20
C LEU A 341 13.68 -10.68 14.15
N PRO A 342 14.82 -10.04 13.85
CA PRO A 342 15.29 -8.82 14.53
C PRO A 342 14.36 -7.62 14.23
N PRO A 343 14.60 -6.39 14.68
CA PRO A 343 13.82 -5.22 14.22
C PRO A 343 13.90 -5.11 12.70
N GLY A 344 12.77 -4.90 12.00
CA GLY A 344 12.80 -4.83 10.54
C GLY A 344 11.45 -4.84 9.85
N LYS A 345 11.52 -5.02 8.53
CA LYS A 345 10.39 -5.11 7.59
C LYS A 345 10.78 -6.01 6.42
N GLU A 346 10.29 -5.76 5.21
CA GLU A 346 10.70 -6.46 3.98
C GLU A 346 10.22 -7.93 3.85
N CYS A 347 9.65 -8.53 4.90
CA CYS A 347 9.08 -9.87 4.87
C CYS A 347 7.58 -9.84 4.48
N GLY A 348 7.02 -11.01 4.18
CA GLY A 348 5.63 -11.16 3.75
C GLY A 348 4.62 -11.38 4.88
N PHE A 349 5.04 -11.32 6.14
CA PHE A 349 4.20 -11.61 7.30
C PHE A 349 3.25 -10.43 7.63
N GLU A 350 2.12 -10.70 8.28
CA GLU A 350 1.09 -9.68 8.60
C GLU A 350 1.66 -8.47 9.33
N GLU A 351 2.70 -8.65 10.16
CA GLU A 351 3.47 -7.60 10.83
C GLU A 351 3.99 -6.51 9.87
N ASP A 352 4.42 -6.92 8.68
CA ASP A 352 5.08 -6.11 7.68
C ASP A 352 4.12 -5.63 6.58
N ILE A 353 3.16 -6.48 6.20
CA ILE A 353 2.29 -6.25 5.05
C ILE A 353 0.98 -5.55 5.42
N ARG A 354 0.46 -5.76 6.65
CA ARG A 354 -0.77 -5.12 7.13
C ARG A 354 -0.41 -3.79 7.80
N VAL A 355 -1.07 -2.72 7.39
CA VAL A 355 -0.80 -1.37 7.89
C VAL A 355 -2.08 -0.74 8.44
N PRO A 356 -1.99 0.14 9.46
CA PRO A 356 -3.14 0.89 9.91
C PRO A 356 -3.69 1.73 8.75
N PHE A 357 -5.01 1.73 8.53
CA PHE A 357 -5.66 2.65 7.61
C PHE A 357 -6.99 3.16 8.17
N PHE A 358 -7.10 4.49 8.30
CA PHE A 358 -8.28 5.17 8.82
C PHE A 358 -8.64 6.35 7.93
N ILE A 359 -9.93 6.60 7.73
CA ILE A 359 -10.43 7.80 7.03
C ILE A 359 -11.64 8.37 7.75
N ARG A 360 -11.69 9.70 7.89
CA ARG A 360 -12.90 10.46 8.25
C ARG A 360 -13.19 11.53 7.19
N GLY A 361 -14.41 12.06 7.20
CA GLY A 361 -14.80 13.18 6.34
C GLY A 361 -16.28 13.14 5.95
N PRO A 362 -16.73 14.07 5.08
CA PRO A 362 -18.14 14.16 4.69
C PRO A 362 -18.66 12.85 4.07
N GLY A 363 -19.71 12.29 4.67
CA GLY A 363 -20.36 11.05 4.20
C GLY A 363 -19.64 9.74 4.56
N ILE A 364 -18.47 9.79 5.19
CA ILE A 364 -17.83 8.62 5.81
C ILE A 364 -18.62 8.23 7.06
N ALA A 365 -18.72 6.94 7.36
CA ALA A 365 -19.45 6.46 8.55
C ALA A 365 -18.56 6.55 9.80
N GLU A 366 -19.08 7.08 10.90
CA GLU A 366 -18.34 7.17 12.17
C GLU A 366 -18.33 5.84 12.93
N GLY A 367 -17.16 5.41 13.40
CA GLY A 367 -17.00 4.22 14.27
C GLY A 367 -17.25 2.89 13.58
N VAL A 368 -17.11 2.83 12.25
CA VAL A 368 -17.32 1.63 11.43
C VAL A 368 -15.99 0.95 11.11
N THR A 369 -15.99 -0.38 11.06
CA THR A 369 -14.89 -1.17 10.49
C THR A 369 -15.31 -1.73 9.13
N GLU A 370 -14.48 -1.54 8.12
CA GLU A 370 -14.56 -2.19 6.81
C GLU A 370 -13.59 -3.38 6.78
N GLU A 371 -14.05 -4.52 6.28
CA GLU A 371 -13.32 -5.79 6.31
C GLU A 371 -12.89 -6.29 4.92
N ARG A 372 -13.36 -5.66 3.83
CA ARG A 372 -12.89 -5.96 2.46
C ARG A 372 -11.39 -5.68 2.31
N VAL A 373 -10.72 -6.49 1.49
CA VAL A 373 -9.29 -6.32 1.19
C VAL A 373 -9.09 -5.04 0.38
N THR A 374 -8.20 -4.18 0.88
CA THR A 374 -7.78 -2.94 0.21
C THR A 374 -6.26 -2.84 0.26
N ALA A 375 -5.68 -2.04 -0.63
CA ALA A 375 -4.23 -1.93 -0.77
C ALA A 375 -3.76 -0.51 -1.03
N HIS A 376 -2.47 -0.24 -0.86
CA HIS A 376 -1.88 1.07 -1.18
C HIS A 376 -2.20 1.58 -2.59
N ILE A 377 -2.28 0.70 -3.58
CA ILE A 377 -2.65 1.05 -4.96
C ILE A 377 -4.11 1.53 -5.10
N ASP A 378 -4.95 1.32 -4.10
CA ASP A 378 -6.34 1.78 -4.04
C ASP A 378 -6.44 3.24 -3.53
N ILE A 379 -5.38 3.78 -2.92
CA ILE A 379 -5.39 5.13 -2.32
C ILE A 379 -5.53 6.21 -3.40
N ALA A 380 -4.73 6.18 -4.48
CA ALA A 380 -4.84 7.13 -5.58
C ALA A 380 -6.23 7.13 -6.29
N PRO A 381 -6.82 5.99 -6.70
CA PRO A 381 -8.17 5.97 -7.25
C PRO A 381 -9.26 6.35 -6.24
N THR A 382 -9.07 6.09 -4.93
CA THR A 382 -9.99 6.58 -3.88
C THR A 382 -9.94 8.11 -3.80
N VAL A 383 -8.76 8.72 -3.80
CA VAL A 383 -8.61 10.19 -3.83
C VAL A 383 -9.23 10.79 -5.09
N PHE A 384 -9.18 10.11 -6.24
CA PHE A 384 -9.90 10.53 -7.46
C PHE A 384 -11.42 10.51 -7.28
N GLN A 385 -11.98 9.46 -6.66
CA GLN A 385 -13.41 9.37 -6.36
C GLN A 385 -13.84 10.54 -5.44
N LEU A 386 -13.09 10.75 -4.34
CA LEU A 386 -13.33 11.82 -3.37
C LEU A 386 -13.24 13.24 -3.97
N ALA A 387 -12.35 13.43 -4.94
CA ALA A 387 -12.16 14.69 -5.64
C ALA A 387 -13.13 14.92 -6.83
N GLY A 388 -13.97 13.94 -7.16
CA GLY A 388 -14.83 14.00 -8.35
C GLY A 388 -14.01 14.10 -9.64
N ILE A 389 -13.01 13.24 -9.79
CA ILE A 389 -12.13 13.12 -10.96
C ILE A 389 -12.44 11.78 -11.66
N LYS A 390 -12.49 11.75 -13.01
CA LYS A 390 -12.66 10.48 -13.74
C LYS A 390 -11.47 9.56 -13.44
N LEU A 391 -11.75 8.36 -12.95
CA LEU A 391 -10.76 7.30 -12.77
C LEU A 391 -9.97 7.02 -14.04
N ARG A 392 -8.69 6.68 -13.86
CA ARG A 392 -7.78 6.31 -14.94
C ARG A 392 -7.92 4.82 -15.27
N GLU A 393 -7.86 4.50 -16.55
CA GLU A 393 -7.92 3.11 -17.06
C GLU A 393 -6.60 2.34 -16.82
N ASP A 394 -5.54 3.03 -16.40
CA ASP A 394 -4.23 2.46 -16.07
C ASP A 394 -3.93 2.40 -14.55
N PHE A 395 -4.92 2.55 -13.68
CA PHE A 395 -4.77 2.21 -12.26
C PHE A 395 -4.85 0.69 -12.08
N ASP A 396 -3.92 0.12 -11.31
CA ASP A 396 -3.92 -1.29 -10.91
C ASP A 396 -4.86 -1.55 -9.71
N GLY A 397 -5.09 -0.50 -8.91
CA GLY A 397 -6.07 -0.48 -7.82
C GLY A 397 -7.42 0.13 -8.22
N VAL A 398 -8.37 0.08 -7.29
CA VAL A 398 -9.75 0.59 -7.43
C VAL A 398 -10.11 1.50 -6.25
N PRO A 399 -11.16 2.35 -6.33
CA PRO A 399 -11.60 3.10 -5.17
C PRO A 399 -12.04 2.16 -4.04
N MET A 400 -11.62 2.47 -2.82
CA MET A 400 -12.02 1.74 -1.62
C MET A 400 -13.50 1.99 -1.32
N PRO A 401 -14.25 1.02 -0.76
CA PRO A 401 -15.66 1.20 -0.44
C PRO A 401 -15.80 2.11 0.79
N LEU A 402 -16.25 3.35 0.58
CA LEU A 402 -16.27 4.40 1.62
C LEU A 402 -17.62 4.52 2.34
N HIS A 403 -18.72 4.05 1.74
CA HIS A 403 -20.06 4.27 2.26
C HIS A 403 -20.79 2.96 2.56
N ALA A 404 -21.36 2.83 3.76
CA ALA A 404 -22.15 1.66 4.16
C ALA A 404 -23.42 1.42 3.30
N SER A 405 -23.84 2.41 2.50
CA SER A 405 -24.93 2.32 1.52
C SER A 405 -24.49 1.81 0.14
N GLU A 406 -23.18 1.65 -0.12
CA GLU A 406 -22.64 0.96 -1.29
C GLU A 406 -22.93 -0.55 -1.16
N LYS A 407 -24.18 -0.91 -1.46
CA LYS A 407 -24.63 -2.30 -1.63
C LYS A 407 -23.62 -3.04 -2.50
N ARG A 408 -23.30 -4.29 -2.13
CA ARG A 408 -22.53 -5.26 -2.93
C ARG A 408 -23.16 -5.37 -4.33
N SER A 409 -22.74 -4.53 -5.28
CA SER A 409 -23.19 -4.53 -6.67
C SER A 409 -22.41 -5.59 -7.44
N ALA A 410 -22.96 -6.09 -8.55
CA ALA A 410 -22.28 -7.11 -9.35
C ALA A 410 -20.99 -6.60 -10.03
N GLU A 411 -20.81 -5.28 -10.12
CA GLU A 411 -19.62 -4.64 -10.70
C GLU A 411 -18.61 -4.20 -9.63
N ALA A 412 -19.06 -4.00 -8.38
CA ALA A 412 -18.19 -3.98 -7.20
C ALA A 412 -17.82 -5.42 -6.81
N GLU A 413 -17.20 -6.15 -7.75
CA GLU A 413 -16.65 -7.48 -7.54
C GLU A 413 -15.76 -7.46 -6.29
N ARG A 414 -15.91 -8.49 -5.45
CA ARG A 414 -15.19 -8.54 -4.19
C ARG A 414 -13.72 -8.79 -4.49
N ARG A 415 -12.92 -7.73 -4.46
CA ARG A 415 -11.47 -7.85 -4.33
C ARG A 415 -11.18 -8.61 -3.04
N GLU A 416 -10.97 -9.91 -3.17
CA GLU A 416 -10.58 -10.79 -2.07
C GLU A 416 -9.06 -10.83 -1.92
N HIS A 417 -8.30 -10.33 -2.89
CA HIS A 417 -6.85 -10.55 -3.01
C HIS A 417 -6.05 -9.26 -3.15
N VAL A 418 -4.82 -9.27 -2.64
CA VAL A 418 -3.77 -8.29 -2.97
C VAL A 418 -2.47 -9.03 -3.25
N ALA A 419 -1.73 -8.57 -4.26
CA ALA A 419 -0.36 -9.04 -4.48
C ALA A 419 0.60 -8.22 -3.61
N VAL A 420 1.51 -8.92 -2.93
CA VAL A 420 2.61 -8.33 -2.20
C VAL A 420 3.91 -8.85 -2.81
N GLU A 421 4.86 -7.95 -3.07
CA GLU A 421 6.09 -8.28 -3.79
C GLU A 421 7.32 -7.70 -3.07
N TYR A 422 8.44 -8.41 -3.11
CA TYR A 422 9.73 -7.90 -2.64
C TYR A 422 10.89 -8.43 -3.49
N TRP A 423 12.02 -7.72 -3.50
CA TRP A 423 13.23 -8.07 -4.24
C TRP A 423 14.52 -7.76 -3.46
N GLY A 424 15.52 -8.65 -3.57
CA GLY A 424 16.89 -8.37 -3.16
C GLY A 424 17.28 -8.92 -1.79
N ILE A 425 17.40 -8.03 -0.80
CA ILE A 425 17.98 -8.31 0.52
C ILE A 425 16.97 -7.97 1.62
N ALA A 426 17.01 -8.63 2.77
CA ALA A 426 16.43 -8.07 4.00
C ALA A 426 17.53 -7.46 4.86
N ILE A 427 17.19 -6.45 5.64
CA ILE A 427 18.10 -5.74 6.54
C ILE A 427 17.52 -5.73 7.95
N ALA A 428 18.26 -6.29 8.90
CA ALA A 428 17.98 -6.09 10.31
C ALA A 428 18.28 -4.64 10.70
N GLU A 429 17.27 -3.92 11.16
CA GLU A 429 17.39 -2.52 11.53
C GLU A 429 17.98 -2.30 12.93
N GLY A 430 18.67 -1.17 13.07
CA GLY A 430 19.19 -0.69 14.33
C GLY A 430 20.47 -1.38 14.80
N GLU A 431 21.09 -0.77 15.81
CA GLU A 431 22.26 -1.28 16.53
C GLU A 431 21.98 -2.57 17.32
N LEU A 432 20.71 -2.99 17.40
CA LEU A 432 20.23 -4.20 18.07
C LEU A 432 19.79 -5.31 17.08
N GLY A 433 19.99 -5.12 15.77
CA GLY A 433 19.59 -6.06 14.71
C GLY A 433 20.32 -7.41 14.68
N GLY A 434 21.31 -7.62 15.54
CA GLY A 434 21.98 -8.91 15.70
C GLY A 434 21.14 -9.94 16.46
N PHE A 435 21.32 -11.22 16.14
CA PHE A 435 20.66 -12.32 16.90
C PHE A 435 21.13 -12.42 18.37
N ASP A 436 22.27 -11.80 18.70
CA ASP A 436 22.79 -11.58 20.07
C ASP A 436 22.50 -10.15 20.58
N GLY A 437 21.60 -9.42 19.92
CA GLY A 437 21.22 -8.04 20.21
C GLY A 437 22.24 -6.99 19.77
N LYS A 438 23.13 -7.25 18.79
CA LYS A 438 24.23 -6.33 18.42
C LYS A 438 24.50 -6.22 16.92
N GLY A 439 24.58 -4.97 16.46
CA GLY A 439 24.92 -4.62 15.08
C GLY A 439 23.79 -4.90 14.09
N GLN A 440 24.11 -4.81 12.81
CA GLN A 440 23.18 -5.01 11.69
C GLN A 440 23.53 -6.29 10.93
N ILE A 441 22.50 -7.05 10.54
CA ILE A 441 22.60 -8.25 9.69
C ILE A 441 21.93 -7.93 8.35
N VAL A 442 22.48 -8.48 7.27
CA VAL A 442 21.90 -8.40 5.92
C VAL A 442 21.69 -9.81 5.38
N MET A 443 20.47 -10.12 4.95
CA MET A 443 20.04 -11.42 4.48
C MET A 443 19.87 -11.36 2.95
N PRO A 444 20.71 -12.04 2.15
CA PRO A 444 20.53 -12.07 0.70
C PRO A 444 19.34 -12.96 0.30
N ASN A 445 18.86 -12.78 -0.94
CA ASN A 445 17.82 -13.61 -1.56
C ASN A 445 16.44 -13.52 -0.88
N ASN A 446 16.04 -12.31 -0.50
CA ASN A 446 14.71 -12.04 0.07
C ASN A 446 13.59 -11.86 -0.98
N THR A 447 13.86 -12.10 -2.27
CA THR A 447 12.88 -11.90 -3.34
C THR A 447 11.73 -12.91 -3.27
N TYR A 448 10.48 -12.44 -3.23
CA TYR A 448 9.27 -13.27 -3.27
C TYR A 448 8.11 -12.58 -4.03
N LYS A 449 7.15 -13.40 -4.48
CA LYS A 449 5.79 -12.97 -4.83
C LYS A 449 4.82 -13.60 -3.87
N ALA A 450 3.84 -12.85 -3.40
CA ALA A 450 2.78 -13.36 -2.54
C ALA A 450 1.40 -12.86 -2.96
N ILE A 451 0.38 -13.64 -2.63
CA ILE A 451 -1.01 -13.20 -2.53
C ILE A 451 -1.44 -13.27 -1.08
N ARG A 452 -1.99 -12.16 -0.60
CA ARG A 452 -2.80 -12.12 0.62
C ARG A 452 -4.27 -12.13 0.21
N LEU A 453 -5.04 -13.12 0.66
CA LEU A 453 -6.44 -13.33 0.26
C LEU A 453 -7.37 -13.40 1.49
N LYS A 454 -8.46 -12.63 1.49
CA LYS A 454 -9.56 -12.74 2.47
C LYS A 454 -10.92 -12.53 1.81
N SER A 455 -11.84 -13.46 2.05
CA SER A 455 -13.24 -13.46 1.59
C SER A 455 -14.19 -13.72 2.77
N ASP A 456 -15.48 -13.97 2.50
CA ASP A 456 -16.45 -14.46 3.51
C ASP A 456 -16.12 -15.92 3.96
N THR A 457 -15.23 -16.64 3.26
CA THR A 457 -14.96 -18.09 3.42
C THR A 457 -13.48 -18.44 3.66
N HIS A 458 -12.56 -17.63 3.13
CA HIS A 458 -11.12 -17.88 3.12
C HIS A 458 -10.35 -16.73 3.77
N ASN A 459 -9.22 -17.03 4.42
CA ASN A 459 -8.33 -16.04 5.03
C ASN A 459 -6.88 -16.56 4.92
N LEU A 460 -6.29 -16.41 3.74
CA LEU A 460 -5.05 -17.07 3.35
C LEU A 460 -3.91 -16.07 3.07
N TYR A 461 -2.69 -16.56 3.20
CA TYR A 461 -1.49 -16.00 2.57
C TYR A 461 -0.81 -17.12 1.79
N TYR A 462 -0.37 -16.84 0.57
CA TYR A 462 0.39 -17.76 -0.29
C TYR A 462 1.59 -17.05 -0.89
N SER A 463 2.79 -17.65 -0.85
CA SER A 463 4.00 -17.08 -1.44
C SER A 463 4.83 -18.08 -2.21
N VAL A 464 5.62 -17.56 -3.16
CA VAL A 464 6.73 -18.25 -3.81
C VAL A 464 7.96 -17.37 -3.71
N TRP A 465 9.04 -17.94 -3.17
CA TRP A 465 10.34 -17.29 -2.98
C TRP A 465 11.29 -17.55 -4.17
N CYS A 466 12.34 -16.74 -4.33
CA CYS A 466 13.26 -16.86 -5.47
C CYS A 466 14.19 -18.08 -5.46
N ASN A 467 14.21 -18.84 -4.35
CA ASN A 467 14.78 -20.18 -4.26
C ASN A 467 13.78 -21.29 -4.66
N ASN A 468 12.55 -20.93 -5.01
CA ASN A 468 11.39 -21.79 -5.30
C ASN A 468 10.83 -22.53 -4.08
N GLU A 469 11.12 -22.10 -2.85
CA GLU A 469 10.35 -22.52 -1.68
C GLU A 469 9.03 -21.73 -1.58
N HIS A 470 8.05 -22.32 -0.91
CA HIS A 470 6.65 -21.88 -0.95
C HIS A 470 6.07 -21.79 0.46
N GLU A 471 5.17 -20.83 0.67
CA GLU A 471 4.41 -20.70 1.93
C GLU A 471 2.90 -20.72 1.63
N LEU A 472 2.15 -21.36 2.52
CA LEU A 472 0.69 -21.26 2.58
C LEU A 472 0.26 -21.22 4.05
N TYR A 473 -0.43 -20.17 4.46
CA TYR A 473 -0.96 -20.04 5.82
C TYR A 473 -2.48 -19.80 5.78
N ASN A 474 -3.19 -20.31 6.78
CA ASN A 474 -4.61 -20.02 7.01
C ASN A 474 -4.76 -19.19 8.29
N LEU A 475 -4.86 -17.88 8.11
CA LEU A 475 -4.82 -16.85 9.15
C LEU A 475 -6.11 -16.77 9.97
N GLU A 476 -7.13 -17.59 9.66
CA GLU A 476 -8.26 -17.83 10.57
C GLU A 476 -7.90 -18.83 11.68
N THR A 477 -6.94 -19.73 11.41
CA THR A 477 -6.50 -20.79 12.33
C THR A 477 -5.07 -20.63 12.84
N ASP A 478 -4.28 -19.81 12.14
CA ASP A 478 -2.87 -19.52 12.36
C ASP A 478 -2.61 -18.05 12.02
N PRO A 479 -3.20 -17.09 12.77
CA PRO A 479 -3.09 -15.66 12.49
C PRO A 479 -1.66 -15.13 12.62
N GLU A 480 -0.78 -15.88 13.30
CA GLU A 480 0.63 -15.56 13.51
C GLU A 480 1.56 -16.30 12.53
N GLN A 481 1.03 -16.89 11.44
CA GLN A 481 1.79 -17.54 10.36
C GLN A 481 2.89 -18.52 10.83
N MET A 482 2.60 -19.28 11.89
CA MET A 482 3.55 -20.19 12.53
C MET A 482 3.56 -21.60 11.94
N ARG A 483 2.56 -21.97 11.15
CA ARG A 483 2.40 -23.29 10.54
C ARG A 483 2.19 -23.19 9.03
N ASN A 484 3.29 -23.24 8.29
CA ASN A 484 3.23 -23.41 6.84
C ASN A 484 2.47 -24.71 6.50
N LEU A 485 1.41 -24.58 5.71
CA LEU A 485 0.54 -25.65 5.24
C LEU A 485 0.99 -26.20 3.87
N TYR A 486 1.95 -25.54 3.20
CA TYR A 486 2.48 -26.02 1.93
C TYR A 486 3.24 -27.35 2.16
N PRO A 487 2.83 -28.45 1.51
CA PRO A 487 3.41 -29.78 1.74
C PRO A 487 4.83 -29.88 1.15
N THR A 488 5.70 -30.64 1.82
CA THR A 488 7.03 -30.96 1.28
C THR A 488 6.96 -31.90 0.06
N ASP A 489 8.05 -32.00 -0.71
CA ASP A 489 8.23 -32.95 -1.84
C ASP A 489 7.87 -34.41 -1.55
N GLN A 490 7.91 -34.81 -0.28
CA GLN A 490 7.56 -36.15 0.17
C GLN A 490 6.05 -36.25 0.51
N GLU A 491 5.45 -35.18 1.02
CA GLU A 491 4.03 -35.10 1.37
C GLU A 491 3.13 -34.79 0.16
N LEU A 492 3.61 -34.04 -0.84
CA LEU A 492 2.92 -33.74 -2.09
C LEU A 492 2.37 -35.00 -2.80
N LYS A 493 3.02 -36.15 -2.63
CA LYS A 493 2.63 -37.45 -3.20
C LYS A 493 1.47 -38.14 -2.44
N THR A 494 1.07 -37.56 -1.33
CA THR A 494 0.05 -38.06 -0.38
C THR A 494 -0.83 -36.92 0.17
N ALA A 495 -0.75 -35.73 -0.42
CA ALA A 495 -1.42 -34.53 0.06
C ALA A 495 -2.95 -34.67 -0.05
N ASP A 496 -3.67 -33.90 0.76
CA ASP A 496 -5.12 -33.84 0.64
C ASP A 496 -5.51 -33.25 -0.73
N SER A 497 -6.42 -33.94 -1.42
CA SER A 497 -6.99 -33.50 -2.69
C SER A 497 -7.68 -32.13 -2.61
N GLU A 498 -8.10 -31.69 -1.43
CA GLU A 498 -8.65 -30.34 -1.21
C GLU A 498 -7.54 -29.29 -1.12
N LEU A 499 -6.50 -29.55 -0.32
CA LEU A 499 -5.33 -28.67 -0.18
C LEU A 499 -4.56 -28.52 -1.49
N ALA A 500 -4.33 -29.61 -2.22
CA ALA A 500 -3.69 -29.59 -3.54
C ALA A 500 -4.51 -28.75 -4.55
N ARG A 501 -5.84 -28.84 -4.49
CA ARG A 501 -6.73 -28.00 -5.31
C ARG A 501 -6.55 -26.52 -4.97
N VAL A 502 -6.61 -26.15 -3.69
CA VAL A 502 -6.41 -24.78 -3.21
C VAL A 502 -5.07 -24.21 -3.68
N ILE A 503 -3.96 -24.96 -3.51
CA ILE A 503 -2.63 -24.54 -3.96
C ILE A 503 -2.60 -24.23 -5.46
N GLY A 504 -3.11 -25.13 -6.33
CA GLY A 504 -3.12 -24.90 -7.78
C GLY A 504 -3.92 -23.67 -8.22
N ARG A 505 -4.98 -23.29 -7.47
CA ARG A 505 -5.74 -22.06 -7.72
C ARG A 505 -4.98 -20.81 -7.29
N LEU A 506 -4.40 -20.84 -6.08
CA LEU A 506 -3.61 -19.72 -5.55
C LEU A 506 -2.37 -19.45 -6.40
N ASP A 507 -1.71 -20.50 -6.89
CA ASP A 507 -0.54 -20.38 -7.76
C ASP A 507 -0.89 -19.79 -9.12
N SER A 508 -1.98 -20.27 -9.74
CA SER A 508 -2.48 -19.73 -11.01
C SER A 508 -2.99 -18.28 -10.87
N LEU A 509 -3.52 -17.91 -9.71
CA LEU A 509 -3.86 -16.53 -9.38
C LEU A 509 -2.59 -15.69 -9.21
N LEU A 510 -1.55 -16.22 -8.55
CA LEU A 510 -0.25 -15.57 -8.36
C LEU A 510 0.47 -15.33 -9.69
N LEU A 511 0.35 -16.27 -10.64
CA LEU A 511 0.88 -16.17 -12.00
C LEU A 511 0.30 -14.99 -12.79
N VAL A 512 -0.98 -14.67 -12.57
CA VAL A 512 -1.62 -13.46 -13.13
C VAL A 512 -1.19 -12.23 -12.33
N MET A 513 -1.20 -12.31 -11.00
CA MET A 513 -0.99 -11.16 -10.12
C MET A 513 0.44 -10.61 -10.09
N LYS A 514 1.47 -11.45 -10.34
CA LYS A 514 2.88 -11.04 -10.44
C LYS A 514 3.24 -10.26 -11.72
N SER A 515 2.31 -10.15 -12.67
CA SER A 515 2.50 -9.52 -13.99
C SER A 515 1.29 -8.68 -14.44
N CYS A 516 0.33 -8.46 -13.55
CA CYS A 516 -0.96 -7.84 -13.82
C CYS A 516 -0.82 -6.36 -14.21
N LYS A 517 -1.76 -5.81 -15.01
CA LYS A 517 -1.76 -4.40 -15.44
C LYS A 517 -3.18 -3.86 -15.54
N GLY A 518 -3.41 -2.71 -14.93
CA GLY A 518 -4.71 -2.06 -14.85
C GLY A 518 -5.76 -3.03 -14.31
N SER A 519 -6.86 -3.18 -15.06
CA SER A 519 -7.98 -4.07 -14.71
C SER A 519 -7.62 -5.52 -14.37
N THR A 520 -6.49 -6.07 -14.85
CA THR A 520 -6.12 -7.46 -14.49
C THR A 520 -5.57 -7.61 -13.08
N CYS A 521 -5.18 -6.51 -12.40
CA CYS A 521 -4.77 -6.55 -11.00
C CYS A 521 -5.95 -6.62 -10.04
N HIS A 522 -7.07 -5.96 -10.36
CA HIS A 522 -8.28 -5.97 -9.53
C HIS A 522 -9.33 -7.01 -9.95
N ALA A 523 -9.29 -7.52 -11.20
CA ALA A 523 -10.13 -8.62 -11.68
C ALA A 523 -9.32 -9.77 -12.33
N PRO A 524 -8.32 -10.37 -11.64
CA PRO A 524 -7.43 -11.40 -12.22
C PRO A 524 -8.16 -12.69 -12.60
N TRP A 525 -9.25 -13.05 -11.92
CA TRP A 525 -10.04 -14.23 -12.26
C TRP A 525 -10.57 -14.19 -13.70
N ARG A 526 -10.89 -13.00 -14.23
CA ARG A 526 -11.29 -12.78 -15.62
C ARG A 526 -10.16 -12.97 -16.64
N VAL A 527 -8.89 -13.04 -16.21
CA VAL A 527 -7.76 -13.41 -17.07
C VAL A 527 -7.70 -14.92 -17.25
N LEU A 528 -7.97 -15.69 -16.20
CA LEU A 528 -8.04 -17.15 -16.25
C LEU A 528 -9.34 -17.63 -16.89
N HIS A 529 -10.47 -16.99 -16.58
CA HIS A 529 -11.82 -17.32 -17.04
C HIS A 529 -12.47 -16.14 -17.76
N PRO A 530 -12.09 -15.88 -19.02
CA PRO A 530 -12.53 -14.70 -19.78
C PRO A 530 -14.01 -14.72 -20.18
N ASP A 531 -14.67 -15.88 -20.08
CA ASP A 531 -16.13 -16.00 -20.27
C ASP A 531 -16.94 -15.51 -19.05
N GLY A 532 -16.27 -15.23 -17.92
CA GLY A 532 -16.88 -14.57 -16.76
C GLY A 532 -17.73 -15.48 -15.87
N ASP A 533 -17.27 -16.71 -15.63
CA ASP A 533 -17.95 -17.70 -14.79
C ASP A 533 -17.15 -18.11 -13.53
N VAL A 534 -16.10 -17.33 -13.20
CA VAL A 534 -15.29 -17.40 -11.98
C VAL A 534 -14.95 -15.98 -11.54
N HIS A 535 -15.30 -15.60 -10.31
CA HIS A 535 -15.03 -14.28 -9.74
C HIS A 535 -14.32 -14.35 -8.37
N SER A 536 -14.14 -15.56 -7.84
CA SER A 536 -13.56 -15.83 -6.51
C SER A 536 -12.85 -17.18 -6.46
N LEU A 537 -12.04 -17.39 -5.41
CA LEU A 537 -11.46 -18.69 -5.09
C LEU A 537 -12.54 -19.78 -4.91
N ASP A 538 -13.68 -19.45 -4.31
CA ASP A 538 -14.79 -20.38 -4.13
C ASP A 538 -15.35 -20.89 -5.48
N ASP A 539 -15.48 -20.02 -6.48
CA ASP A 539 -15.87 -20.42 -7.85
C ASP A 539 -14.77 -21.28 -8.51
N ALA A 540 -13.51 -20.87 -8.36
CA ALA A 540 -12.34 -21.53 -8.94
C ALA A 540 -12.11 -22.95 -8.38
N LEU A 541 -12.52 -23.22 -7.15
CA LEU A 541 -12.47 -24.52 -6.49
C LEU A 541 -13.49 -25.54 -7.05
N HIS A 542 -14.38 -25.16 -7.96
CA HIS A 542 -15.28 -26.11 -8.61
C HIS A 542 -14.49 -27.14 -9.46
N THR A 543 -14.75 -28.44 -9.23
CA THR A 543 -13.95 -29.56 -9.77
C THR A 543 -13.89 -29.65 -11.30
N ARG A 544 -14.86 -29.05 -12.01
CA ARG A 544 -14.84 -28.89 -13.49
C ARG A 544 -13.58 -28.20 -14.03
N PHE A 545 -12.85 -27.48 -13.17
CA PHE A 545 -11.62 -26.79 -13.52
C PHE A 545 -10.35 -27.54 -13.09
N ASP A 546 -10.43 -28.73 -12.48
CA ASP A 546 -9.25 -29.43 -11.94
C ASP A 546 -8.18 -29.64 -13.03
N ASP A 547 -8.51 -30.25 -14.17
CA ASP A 547 -7.64 -30.39 -15.36
C ASP A 547 -7.06 -29.05 -15.87
N PHE A 548 -7.79 -27.94 -15.73
CA PHE A 548 -7.34 -26.62 -16.19
C PHE A 548 -6.25 -26.04 -15.29
N TYR A 549 -6.46 -26.09 -13.98
CA TYR A 549 -5.47 -25.62 -13.00
C TYR A 549 -4.27 -26.56 -12.88
N GLU A 550 -4.45 -27.87 -13.05
CA GLU A 550 -3.33 -28.84 -13.12
C GLU A 550 -2.45 -28.64 -14.36
N ALA A 551 -2.98 -28.05 -15.44
CA ALA A 551 -2.22 -27.77 -16.65
C ALA A 551 -1.44 -26.43 -16.62
N GLN A 552 -1.64 -25.57 -15.60
CA GLN A 552 -1.03 -24.24 -15.56
C GLN A 552 0.49 -24.28 -15.33
N ALA A 553 1.19 -23.25 -15.81
CA ALA A 553 2.61 -23.07 -15.57
C ALA A 553 2.85 -22.57 -14.14
N GLN A 554 3.50 -23.37 -13.29
CA GLN A 554 3.67 -23.02 -11.88
C GLN A 554 4.55 -21.78 -11.68
N VAL A 555 4.18 -20.93 -10.71
CA VAL A 555 4.99 -19.77 -10.32
C VAL A 555 6.33 -20.25 -9.79
N SER A 556 7.38 -19.71 -10.39
CA SER A 556 8.76 -20.08 -10.11
C SER A 556 9.69 -18.95 -10.53
N PHE A 557 10.93 -18.98 -10.04
CA PHE A 557 12.01 -18.08 -10.38
C PHE A 557 13.17 -18.85 -11.00
N ASN A 558 13.77 -18.26 -12.04
CA ASN A 558 15.01 -18.75 -12.65
C ASN A 558 16.24 -18.40 -11.78
N ARG A 559 16.14 -17.35 -10.95
CA ARG A 559 17.18 -16.89 -10.00
C ARG A 559 16.64 -15.77 -9.09
N CYS A 560 17.34 -15.53 -7.98
CA CYS A 560 17.17 -14.32 -7.17
C CYS A 560 17.86 -13.11 -7.82
N GLU A 561 17.22 -11.94 -7.78
CA GLU A 561 17.73 -10.67 -8.29
C GLU A 561 17.41 -9.53 -7.31
N ALA A 562 18.21 -8.46 -7.34
CA ALA A 562 18.07 -7.27 -6.50
C ALA A 562 17.00 -6.26 -6.98
N GLY A 563 16.16 -6.64 -7.94
CA GLY A 563 15.07 -5.82 -8.44
C GLY A 563 14.31 -6.53 -9.57
N TYR A 564 13.26 -5.90 -10.10
CA TYR A 564 12.40 -6.51 -11.09
C TYR A 564 13.11 -6.72 -12.45
N ILE A 565 13.46 -7.97 -12.74
CA ILE A 565 14.08 -8.41 -13.99
C ILE A 565 13.30 -9.60 -14.54
N ILE A 566 12.47 -9.35 -15.57
CA ILE A 566 11.47 -10.29 -16.12
C ILE A 566 12.06 -11.67 -16.49
N ASP A 567 13.33 -11.76 -16.90
CA ASP A 567 13.98 -13.04 -17.24
C ASP A 567 14.35 -13.87 -15.99
N ALA A 568 14.59 -13.24 -14.83
CA ALA A 568 14.75 -13.94 -13.55
C ALA A 568 13.42 -14.47 -12.99
N GLU A 569 12.32 -13.78 -13.30
CA GLU A 569 10.98 -13.98 -12.75
C GLU A 569 10.25 -15.25 -13.24
N GLY A 570 10.88 -16.11 -14.04
CA GLY A 570 10.27 -17.38 -14.49
C GLY A 570 8.96 -17.18 -15.28
N PRO A 571 7.97 -18.09 -15.18
CA PRO A 571 6.69 -17.98 -15.87
C PRO A 571 5.94 -16.66 -15.56
N GLN A 572 5.43 -16.02 -16.62
CA GLN A 572 4.78 -14.70 -16.60
C GLN A 572 3.31 -14.71 -17.07
N VAL A 573 2.90 -15.77 -17.76
CA VAL A 573 1.62 -15.88 -18.48
C VAL A 573 1.13 -17.31 -18.33
N GLY A 574 -0.10 -17.47 -17.84
CA GLY A 574 -0.84 -18.73 -17.81
C GLY A 574 -1.77 -18.91 -19.01
N TYR A 575 -2.39 -20.08 -19.10
CA TYR A 575 -3.41 -20.35 -20.10
C TYR A 575 -4.76 -19.73 -19.70
N GLN A 576 -5.60 -19.39 -20.69
CA GLN A 576 -6.99 -19.00 -20.46
C GLN A 576 -7.92 -20.20 -20.67
N TYR A 577 -8.90 -20.37 -19.79
CA TYR A 577 -9.96 -21.36 -19.95
C TYR A 577 -10.84 -21.02 -21.16
N ARG A 578 -11.32 -22.05 -21.86
CA ARG A 578 -12.13 -21.95 -23.10
C ARG A 578 -13.30 -22.96 -23.08
N GLY A 579 -13.94 -23.12 -21.92
CA GLY A 579 -14.95 -24.15 -21.68
C GLY A 579 -14.37 -25.58 -21.77
N ASP A 580 -15.24 -26.55 -22.05
CA ASP A 580 -14.93 -28.00 -22.13
C ASP A 580 -13.99 -28.41 -23.29
N LEU A 581 -13.32 -27.47 -23.94
CA LEU A 581 -12.27 -27.76 -24.92
C LEU A 581 -11.02 -28.27 -24.21
N GLY A 582 -10.42 -29.35 -24.72
CA GLY A 582 -9.20 -29.92 -24.12
C GLY A 582 -8.00 -28.99 -24.22
N TRP A 583 -6.99 -29.24 -23.38
CA TRP A 583 -5.80 -28.40 -23.12
C TRP A 583 -5.12 -27.77 -24.35
N SER A 584 -5.14 -28.43 -25.51
CA SER A 584 -4.61 -27.89 -26.78
C SER A 584 -5.33 -26.64 -27.31
N HIS A 585 -6.40 -26.20 -26.65
CA HIS A 585 -7.16 -25.00 -26.96
C HIS A 585 -7.04 -23.88 -25.92
N TRP A 586 -6.40 -24.13 -24.78
CA TRP A 586 -6.14 -23.10 -23.78
C TRP A 586 -4.83 -22.40 -24.15
N GLY A 587 -4.91 -21.11 -24.50
CA GLY A 587 -3.83 -20.28 -25.03
C GLY A 587 -4.32 -18.94 -25.56
#